data_AF-A0A1H0AIC7-F1
#
_entry.id   AF-A0A1H0AIC7-F1
#
_cell.length_a   1.000
_cell.length_b   1.000
_cell.length_c   1.000
_cell.angle_alpha   90.00
_cell.angle_beta   90.00
_cell.angle_gamma   90.00
#
_symmetry.space_group_name_H-M   'P 1'
#
loop_
_entity.id
_entity.type
_entity.pdbx_description
1 polymer ?
#
loop_
_entity_poly.entity_id
_entity_poly.type
_entity_poly.pdbx_seq_one_letter_code
_entity_poly.pdbx_strand_id
1 'polypeptide(L)'
;MTDQLVLVLGIVKVAALVLGGVVSLMAYRAYLRTRLDGLQYFAAGLVVITLGTFLVGVLHHVFGIPSLQGMLYESLVACGGFLIMIYGLYGQ
;
A
#
# COMPACT_ATOMS: atom_id res chain seq x y z
N MET A 1 27.92 -3.58 -5.44
CA MET A 1 27.21 -2.29 -5.66
C MET A 1 25.69 -2.49 -5.61
N THR A 2 25.16 -3.57 -6.18
CA THR A 2 23.74 -3.95 -6.11
C THR A 2 23.22 -4.16 -4.68
N ASP A 3 24.06 -4.67 -3.77
CA ASP A 3 23.67 -4.94 -2.38
C ASP A 3 23.31 -3.69 -1.58
N GLN A 4 24.01 -2.57 -1.82
CA GLN A 4 23.69 -1.29 -1.18
C GLN A 4 22.35 -0.74 -1.67
N LEU A 5 22.07 -0.85 -2.98
CA LEU A 5 20.78 -0.44 -3.55
C LEU A 5 19.63 -1.25 -2.95
N VAL A 6 19.84 -2.56 -2.79
CA VAL A 6 18.89 -3.48 -2.17
C VAL A 6 18.60 -3.08 -0.72
N LEU A 7 19.64 -2.79 0.07
CA LEU A 7 19.49 -2.39 1.47
C LEU A 7 18.73 -1.07 1.60
N VAL A 8 19.07 -0.09 0.76
CA VAL A 8 18.36 1.20 0.68
C VAL A 8 16.90 1.00 0.28
N LEU A 9 16.62 0.15 -0.72
CA LEU A 9 15.26 -0.17 -1.15
C LEU A 9 14.44 -0.79 0.00
N GLY A 10 15.04 -1.69 0.78
CA GLY A 10 14.41 -2.28 1.96
C GLY A 10 14.02 -1.23 3.00
N ILE A 11 14.94 -0.31 3.32
CA ILE A 11 14.68 0.80 4.26
C ILE A 11 13.53 1.68 3.75
N VAL A 12 13.56 2.05 2.46
CA VAL A 12 12.52 2.86 1.82
C VAL A 12 11.16 2.16 1.87
N LYS A 13 11.10 0.84 1.62
CA LYS A 13 9.85 0.06 1.72
C LYS A 13 9.30 0.02 3.15
N VAL A 14 10.15 -0.16 4.16
CA VAL A 14 9.72 -0.14 5.56
C VAL A 14 9.20 1.26 5.94
N ALA A 15 9.90 2.31 5.54
CA ALA A 15 9.46 3.68 5.77
C ALA A 15 8.10 3.95 5.09
N ALA A 16 7.93 3.52 3.84
CA ALA A 16 6.67 3.63 3.12
C ALA A 16 5.53 2.86 3.80
N LEU A 17 5.81 1.65 4.32
CA LEU A 17 4.84 0.87 5.08
C LEU A 17 4.39 1.60 6.36
N VAL A 18 5.34 2.12 7.12
CA VAL A 18 5.04 2.87 8.36
C VAL A 18 4.24 4.12 8.04
N LEU A 19 4.68 4.91 7.05
CA LEU A 19 4.00 6.15 6.66
C LEU A 19 2.59 5.86 6.10
N GLY A 20 2.44 4.89 5.21
CA GLY A 20 1.14 4.50 4.67
C GLY A 20 0.18 3.98 5.75
N GLY A 21 0.69 3.22 6.72
CA GLY A 21 -0.07 2.79 7.90
C GLY A 21 -0.52 3.96 8.78
N VAL A 22 0.36 4.94 9.03
CA VAL A 22 0.04 6.16 9.80
C VAL A 22 -1.02 6.99 9.07
N VAL A 23 -0.88 7.19 7.76
CA VAL A 23 -1.87 7.93 6.96
C VAL A 23 -3.22 7.20 6.96
N SER A 24 -3.22 5.87 6.88
CA SER A 24 -4.46 5.09 6.95
C SER A 24 -5.14 5.22 8.32
N LEU A 25 -4.37 5.15 9.41
CA LEU A 25 -4.88 5.38 10.76
C LEU A 25 -5.44 6.79 10.94
N MET A 26 -4.78 7.80 10.37
CA MET A 26 -5.27 9.18 10.35
C MET A 26 -6.59 9.30 9.58
N ALA A 27 -6.69 8.67 8.40
CA ALA A 27 -7.91 8.65 7.60
C ALA A 27 -9.07 7.96 8.32
N TYR A 28 -8.79 6.82 8.97
CA TYR A 28 -9.78 6.11 9.79
C TYR A 28 -10.21 6.93 11.02
N ARG A 29 -9.27 7.59 11.71
CA ARG A 29 -9.59 8.50 12.82
C ARG A 29 -10.38 9.72 12.37
N ALA A 30 -10.11 10.24 11.18
CA ALA A 30 -10.88 11.32 10.59
C ALA A 30 -12.31 10.85 10.26
N TYR A 31 -12.48 9.65 9.70
CA TYR A 31 -13.79 9.05 9.45
C TYR A 31 -14.66 9.02 10.71
N LEU A 32 -14.08 8.59 11.84
CA LEU A 32 -14.74 8.57 13.14
C LEU A 32 -15.17 9.96 13.64
N ARG A 33 -14.49 11.04 13.21
CA ARG A 33 -14.80 12.42 13.62
C ARG A 33 -15.82 13.12 12.72
N THR A 34 -15.77 12.89 11.41
CA THR A 34 -16.63 13.62 10.45
C THR A 34 -17.88 12.85 10.01
N ARG A 35 -17.99 11.54 10.26
CA ARG A 35 -19.10 10.67 9.74
C ARG A 35 -19.33 10.80 8.23
N LEU A 36 -18.28 11.14 7.47
CA LEU A 36 -18.32 11.13 6.01
C LEU A 36 -18.04 9.70 5.54
N ASP A 37 -19.09 9.01 5.10
CA ASP A 37 -19.07 7.60 4.67
C ASP A 37 -18.02 7.22 3.60
N GLY A 38 -17.42 8.17 2.89
CA GLY A 38 -16.39 7.89 1.87
C GLY A 38 -14.98 7.77 2.43
N LEU A 39 -14.73 8.35 3.61
CA LEU A 39 -13.38 8.42 4.17
C LEU A 39 -12.91 7.08 4.75
N GLN A 40 -13.84 6.22 5.16
CA GLN A 40 -13.55 4.83 5.57
C GLN A 40 -13.02 4.00 4.40
N TYR A 41 -13.59 4.14 3.20
CA TYR A 41 -13.17 3.38 2.04
C TYR A 41 -11.82 3.87 1.50
N PHE A 42 -11.55 5.17 1.60
CA PHE A 42 -10.23 5.72 1.34
C PHE A 42 -9.18 5.13 2.28
N ALA A 43 -9.47 5.07 3.59
CA ALA A 43 -8.59 4.45 4.57
C ALA A 43 -8.35 2.96 4.29
N ALA A 44 -9.41 2.21 3.96
CA ALA A 44 -9.35 0.79 3.62
C ALA A 44 -8.53 0.53 2.35
N GLY A 45 -8.77 1.31 1.28
CA GLY A 45 -7.98 1.23 0.06
C GLY A 45 -6.50 1.50 0.32
N LEU A 46 -6.17 2.50 1.13
CA LEU A 46 -4.79 2.80 1.51
C LEU A 46 -4.13 1.68 2.32
N VAL A 47 -4.86 1.01 3.24
CA VAL A 47 -4.36 -0.19 3.94
C VAL A 47 -4.03 -1.29 2.95
N VAL A 48 -4.95 -1.57 2.01
CA VAL A 48 -4.78 -2.64 1.02
C VAL A 48 -3.56 -2.38 0.13
N ILE A 49 -3.39 -1.14 -0.37
CA ILE A 49 -2.20 -0.77 -1.15
C ILE A 49 -0.94 -0.94 -0.32
N THR A 50 -0.92 -0.40 0.90
CA THR A 50 0.29 -0.38 1.73
C THR A 50 0.71 -1.79 2.15
N LEU A 51 -0.23 -2.60 2.65
CA LEU A 51 0.05 -3.97 3.05
C LEU A 51 0.37 -4.86 1.85
N GLY A 52 -0.38 -4.75 0.77
CA GLY A 52 -0.17 -5.61 -0.40
C GLY A 52 1.15 -5.30 -1.11
N THR A 53 1.51 -4.02 -1.29
CA THR A 53 2.80 -3.64 -1.91
C THR A 53 3.98 -4.06 -1.03
N PHE A 54 3.83 -4.03 0.29
CA PHE A 54 4.85 -4.54 1.22
C PHE A 54 4.95 -6.06 1.17
N LEU A 55 3.83 -6.79 1.25
CA LEU A 55 3.82 -8.26 1.18
C LEU A 55 4.44 -8.77 -0.13
N VAL A 56 4.08 -8.16 -1.25
CA VAL A 56 4.65 -8.48 -2.57
C VAL A 56 6.14 -8.19 -2.60
N GLY A 57 6.55 -7.02 -2.09
CA GLY A 57 7.96 -6.64 -2.01
C GLY A 57 8.78 -7.61 -1.18
N VAL A 58 8.28 -8.03 -0.01
CA VAL A 58 8.95 -8.97 0.89
C VAL A 58 9.02 -10.37 0.28
N LEU A 59 7.91 -10.88 -0.28
CA LEU A 59 7.89 -12.19 -0.94
C LEU A 59 8.91 -12.26 -2.08
N HIS A 60 9.00 -11.20 -2.89
CA HIS A 60 9.91 -11.17 -4.01
C HIS A 60 11.38 -11.09 -3.59
N HIS A 61 11.65 -10.38 -2.50
CA HIS A 61 13.00 -10.19 -1.98
C HIS A 61 13.56 -11.47 -1.34
N VAL A 62 12.69 -12.30 -0.74
CA VAL A 62 13.08 -13.55 -0.07
C VAL A 62 13.20 -14.72 -1.06
N PHE A 63 12.44 -14.74 -2.16
CA PHE A 63 12.39 -15.88 -3.09
C PHE A 63 13.25 -15.76 -4.37
N GLY A 64 13.88 -14.61 -4.66
CA GLY A 64 14.76 -14.49 -5.83
C GLY A 64 14.04 -14.61 -7.19
N ILE A 65 12.76 -14.27 -7.24
CA ILE A 65 11.92 -14.31 -8.46
C ILE A 65 12.37 -13.16 -9.40
N PRO A 66 12.33 -13.33 -10.74
CA PRO A 66 12.69 -12.28 -11.70
C PRO A 66 11.90 -10.99 -11.47
N SER A 67 12.61 -9.87 -11.26
CA SER A 67 12.08 -8.56 -10.83
C SER A 67 10.83 -8.06 -11.56
N LEU A 68 10.64 -8.47 -12.81
CA LEU A 68 9.49 -8.11 -13.64
C LEU A 68 8.15 -8.63 -13.09
N GLN A 69 8.11 -9.87 -12.57
CA GLN A 69 6.88 -10.44 -12.02
C GLN A 69 6.44 -9.74 -10.73
N GLY A 70 7.41 -9.37 -9.89
CA GLY A 70 7.15 -8.65 -8.63
C GLY A 70 6.62 -7.25 -8.88
N MET A 71 7.19 -6.55 -9.86
CA MET A 71 6.71 -5.23 -10.28
C MET A 71 5.29 -5.31 -10.85
N LEU A 72 4.97 -6.36 -11.59
CA LEU A 72 3.62 -6.63 -12.10
C LEU A 72 2.62 -6.83 -10.95
N TYR A 73 2.94 -7.67 -9.98
CA TYR A 73 2.04 -7.95 -8.86
C TYR A 73 1.89 -6.72 -7.94
N GLU A 74 2.96 -5.97 -7.73
CA GLU A 74 2.93 -4.71 -6.98
C GLU A 74 2.00 -3.69 -7.65
N SER A 75 2.08 -3.59 -8.99
CA SER A 75 1.20 -2.72 -9.78
C SER A 75 -0.26 -3.19 -9.75
N LEU A 76 -0.52 -4.51 -9.80
CA LEU A 76 -1.86 -5.06 -9.70
C LEU A 76 -2.51 -4.78 -8.34
N VAL A 77 -1.76 -4.93 -7.26
CA VAL A 77 -2.21 -4.57 -5.91
C VAL A 77 -2.53 -3.08 -5.82
N ALA A 78 -1.65 -2.23 -6.36
CA ALA A 78 -1.89 -0.79 -6.39
C ALA A 78 -3.17 -0.44 -7.17
N CYS A 79 -3.37 -1.03 -8.36
CA CYS A 79 -4.61 -0.89 -9.14
C CYS A 79 -5.84 -1.33 -8.35
N GLY A 80 -5.80 -2.50 -7.70
CA GLY A 80 -6.91 -3.00 -6.89
C GLY A 80 -7.25 -2.07 -5.74
N GLY A 81 -6.24 -1.55 -5.05
CA GLY A 81 -6.42 -0.59 -3.97
C GLY A 81 -6.99 0.75 -4.45
N PHE A 82 -6.55 1.25 -5.60
CA PHE A 82 -7.15 2.45 -6.21
C PHE A 82 -8.62 2.23 -6.60
N LEU A 83 -8.98 1.05 -7.13
CA LEU A 83 -10.37 0.72 -7.40
C LEU A 83 -11.22 0.76 -6.12
N ILE A 84 -10.71 0.22 -5.01
CA ILE A 84 -11.40 0.29 -3.70
C ILE A 84 -11.61 1.75 -3.28
N MET A 85 -10.59 2.61 -3.45
CA MET A 85 -10.71 4.05 -3.15
C MET A 85 -11.76 4.73 -4.03
N ILE A 86 -11.81 4.41 -5.32
CA ILE A 86 -12.77 4.97 -6.29
C ILE A 86 -14.20 4.53 -5.96
N TYR A 87 -14.43 3.23 -5.76
CA TYR A 87 -15.75 2.70 -5.38
C TYR A 87 -16.24 3.29 -4.06
N GLY A 88 -15.31 3.49 -3.12
CA GLY A 88 -15.58 4.15 -1.85
C GLY A 88 -16.09 5.58 -1.96
N LEU A 89 -15.58 6.32 -2.94
CA LEU A 89 -15.97 7.70 -3.19
C LEU A 89 -17.22 7.80 -4.07
N TYR A 90 -17.40 6.86 -5.01
CA TYR A 90 -18.56 6.82 -5.91
C TYR A 90 -19.82 6.23 -5.23
N GLY A 91 -19.65 5.48 -4.15
CA GLY A 91 -20.75 4.94 -3.33
C GLY A 91 -21.39 5.96 -2.38
N GLN A 92 -20.91 7.22 -2.37
CA GLN A 92 -21.53 8.36 -1.67
C GLN A 92 -22.25 9.28 -2.67
#